data_AF-A0A5Q4DDH9-F1
#
_entry.id   AF-A0A5Q4DDH9-F1
#
_cell.length_a   1.000
_cell.length_b   1.000
_cell.length_c   1.000
_cell.angle_alpha   90.00
_cell.angle_beta   90.00
_cell.angle_gamma   90.00
#
_symmetry.space_group_name_H-M   'P 1'
#
loop_
_entity.id
_entity.type
_entity.pdbx_description
1 polymer ?
#
loop_
_entity_poly.entity_id
_entity_poly.type
_entity_poly.pdbx_seq_one_letter_code
_entity_poly.pdbx_strand_id
1 'polypeptide(L)'
;MRPFRLMFPLPAVRTICLHPAMHVGSPRRWARPGPAAALLAALVLPGGGCASDAGEAVAVAASATVSASELPTCESVEAPEPGSCRFETTGFYTTKEPYSPRQMPDDVDAPPAGFSIVMIQHVARHGSRALSSAADDDLLFQLWTQARTEEALTPLGERLGPVLEDILRVHGEVGYGQISRLGELEQEGTAARMVQRHPGLFDAIVARGDRIDVLHSGRDRADESGVAFVRGLAAAVPGLDALLEPGEAAPTTLYFNSAEGSEDYQAYSDGDARMLATVGAIEGHPNTRAMAHLMLRQLFEEDFVDRLAAGTYHFVAAADPDDQLADELDAA
;
A
#
# COMPACT_ATOMS: atom_id res chain seq x y z
N MET A 1 17.17 -19.34 -58.42
CA MET A 1 18.03 -18.25 -57.91
C MET A 1 17.80 -18.14 -56.41
N ARG A 2 18.88 -17.91 -55.65
CA ARG A 2 19.01 -18.18 -54.20
C ARG A 2 18.23 -17.20 -53.31
N PRO A 3 17.84 -17.61 -52.08
CA PRO A 3 17.20 -16.74 -51.10
C PRO A 3 18.22 -15.80 -50.42
N PHE A 4 17.78 -14.57 -50.14
CA PHE A 4 18.54 -13.57 -49.39
C PHE A 4 18.36 -13.82 -47.89
N ARG A 5 19.47 -14.05 -47.17
CA ARG A 5 19.57 -14.20 -45.72
C ARG A 5 20.28 -12.93 -45.22
N LEU A 6 19.65 -12.13 -44.36
CA LEU A 6 20.37 -11.11 -43.59
C LEU A 6 20.56 -11.63 -42.17
N MET A 7 21.83 -11.69 -41.79
CA MET A 7 22.37 -12.24 -40.55
C MET A 7 22.88 -11.05 -39.75
N PHE A 8 22.33 -10.78 -38.56
CA PHE A 8 22.92 -9.85 -37.60
C PHE A 8 23.71 -10.64 -36.55
N PRO A 9 24.91 -10.18 -36.16
CA PRO A 9 25.80 -10.94 -35.29
C PRO A 9 25.38 -10.85 -33.82
N LEU A 10 25.42 -12.00 -33.14
CA LEU A 10 25.40 -12.10 -31.67
C LEU A 10 26.70 -11.51 -31.09
N PRO A 11 26.67 -10.72 -30.01
CA PRO A 11 27.88 -10.39 -29.26
C PRO A 11 28.34 -11.57 -28.40
N ALA A 12 29.66 -11.67 -28.30
CA ALA A 12 30.41 -12.79 -27.73
C ALA A 12 30.13 -13.05 -26.25
N VAL A 13 30.04 -14.34 -25.92
CA VAL A 13 30.15 -14.89 -24.56
C VAL A 13 31.54 -14.55 -24.01
N ARG A 14 31.60 -13.71 -22.98
CA ARG A 14 32.78 -13.58 -22.11
C ARG A 14 32.54 -14.38 -20.84
N THR A 15 33.31 -15.45 -20.69
CA THR A 15 33.54 -16.16 -19.44
C THR A 15 34.03 -15.18 -18.38
N ILE A 16 33.26 -14.95 -17.32
CA ILE A 16 33.71 -14.25 -16.12
C ILE A 16 34.01 -15.29 -15.05
N CYS A 17 35.25 -15.27 -14.57
CA CYS A 17 35.76 -16.12 -13.52
C CYS A 17 35.02 -15.85 -12.20
N LEU A 18 34.55 -16.92 -11.54
CA LEU A 18 34.10 -16.91 -10.16
C LEU A 18 35.23 -16.47 -9.21
N HIS A 19 34.94 -15.50 -8.35
CA HIS A 19 35.64 -15.26 -7.07
C HIS A 19 34.61 -15.07 -5.96
N PRO A 20 34.93 -15.46 -4.71
CA PRO A 20 33.95 -15.79 -3.69
C PRO A 20 33.31 -14.57 -3.03
N ALA A 21 32.12 -14.83 -2.48
CA ALA A 21 31.21 -13.93 -1.79
C ALA A 21 31.90 -12.92 -0.85
N MET A 22 31.65 -11.64 -1.10
CA MET A 22 31.77 -10.60 -0.09
C MET A 22 30.37 -10.24 0.41
N HIS A 23 30.21 -10.29 1.73
CA HIS A 23 29.03 -9.84 2.45
C HIS A 23 28.59 -8.44 2.01
N VAL A 24 27.35 -8.32 1.53
CA VAL A 24 26.70 -7.03 1.32
C VAL A 24 26.15 -6.57 2.68
N GLY A 25 26.82 -5.58 3.26
CA GLY A 25 26.32 -4.82 4.40
C GLY A 25 25.20 -3.86 3.96
N SER A 26 24.24 -3.64 4.84
CA SER A 26 23.12 -2.70 4.70
C SER A 26 23.57 -1.28 4.30
N PRO A 27 22.84 -0.56 3.44
CA PRO A 27 23.09 0.86 3.23
C PRO A 27 22.69 1.64 4.49
N ARG A 28 23.67 2.28 5.14
CA ARG A 28 23.46 3.24 6.22
C ARG A 28 22.81 4.49 5.64
N ARG A 29 21.54 4.74 5.98
CA ARG A 29 20.93 6.08 5.93
C ARG A 29 21.19 6.79 7.27
N TRP A 30 20.86 8.07 7.33
CA TRP A 30 21.60 9.12 8.03
C TRP A 30 21.54 9.03 9.56
N ALA A 31 22.69 9.09 10.25
CA ALA A 31 22.74 9.30 11.70
C ALA A 31 23.86 10.28 12.08
N ARG A 32 23.54 11.31 12.88
CA ARG A 32 24.51 12.15 13.60
C ARG A 32 24.76 11.59 15.01
N PRO A 33 25.95 11.76 15.61
CA PRO A 33 26.33 11.01 16.80
C PRO A 33 25.82 11.66 18.11
N GLY A 34 25.17 10.86 18.95
CA GLY A 34 24.87 11.14 20.36
C GLY A 34 25.47 10.05 21.27
N PRO A 35 25.78 10.33 22.55
CA PRO A 35 26.68 9.51 23.35
C PRO A 35 26.03 8.23 23.88
N ALA A 36 26.89 7.22 24.05
CA ALA A 36 26.59 5.89 24.55
C ALA A 36 25.95 5.87 25.96
N ALA A 37 24.96 5.01 26.14
CA ALA A 37 24.50 4.56 27.46
C ALA A 37 24.26 3.05 27.46
N ALA A 38 24.53 2.45 28.61
CA ALA A 38 24.90 1.05 28.84
C ALA A 38 23.76 0.02 28.72
N LEU A 39 24.18 -1.19 28.35
CA LEU A 39 23.48 -2.47 28.55
C LEU A 39 22.96 -2.66 29.98
N LEU A 40 21.79 -3.26 30.11
CA LEU A 40 21.48 -4.17 31.21
C LEU A 40 20.56 -5.31 30.73
N ALA A 41 21.10 -6.52 30.81
CA ALA A 41 20.42 -7.78 30.57
C ALA A 41 19.74 -8.30 31.85
N ALA A 42 18.55 -8.89 31.73
CA ALA A 42 17.98 -9.80 32.72
C ALA A 42 17.10 -10.81 31.96
N LEU A 43 17.61 -12.03 31.74
CA LEU A 43 17.39 -13.25 32.53
C LEU A 43 16.04 -13.95 32.26
N VAL A 44 16.16 -15.01 31.47
CA VAL A 44 15.20 -16.12 31.28
C VAL A 44 15.08 -16.94 32.57
N LEU A 45 13.89 -17.49 32.86
CA LEU A 45 13.66 -18.91 33.21
C LEU A 45 12.15 -19.27 33.16
N PRO A 46 11.80 -20.55 32.92
CA PRO A 46 10.50 -20.99 32.41
C PRO A 46 9.57 -21.56 33.50
N GLY A 47 8.27 -21.62 33.20
CA GLY A 47 7.29 -22.39 33.96
C GLY A 47 6.25 -22.99 33.02
N GLY A 48 6.22 -24.31 32.91
CA GLY A 48 5.23 -25.06 32.14
C GLY A 48 3.90 -25.19 32.88
N GLY A 49 2.86 -25.53 32.13
CA GLY A 49 1.56 -25.94 32.66
C GLY A 49 0.52 -26.09 31.56
N CYS A 50 0.28 -27.33 31.12
CA CYS A 50 -0.86 -27.72 30.29
C CYS A 50 -2.16 -27.57 31.09
N ALA A 51 -3.18 -26.97 30.50
CA ALA A 51 -4.57 -27.31 30.76
C ALA A 51 -5.42 -26.91 29.55
N SER A 52 -5.99 -27.93 28.91
CA SER A 52 -7.07 -27.85 27.95
C SER A 52 -8.35 -27.38 28.65
N ASP A 53 -9.05 -26.41 28.08
CA ASP A 53 -10.48 -26.30 28.34
C ASP A 53 -11.25 -25.81 27.11
N ALA A 54 -12.48 -26.31 27.04
CA ALA A 54 -13.31 -26.47 25.87
C ALA A 54 -13.64 -25.17 25.12
N GLY A 55 -13.62 -25.27 23.79
CA GLY A 55 -14.06 -24.21 22.88
C GLY A 55 -15.56 -23.98 22.99
N GLU A 56 -15.94 -22.82 23.48
CA GLU A 56 -17.26 -22.23 23.27
C GLU A 56 -17.20 -21.49 21.93
N ALA A 57 -17.88 -22.02 20.92
CA ALA A 57 -17.98 -21.40 19.61
C ALA A 57 -18.78 -20.10 19.74
N VAL A 58 -18.06 -18.98 19.87
CA VAL A 58 -18.64 -17.65 19.74
C VAL A 58 -19.10 -17.51 18.29
N ALA A 59 -20.41 -17.56 18.09
CA ALA A 59 -21.03 -17.22 16.82
C ALA A 59 -20.72 -15.74 16.53
N VAL A 60 -19.71 -15.50 15.70
CA VAL A 60 -19.47 -14.17 15.12
C VAL A 60 -20.65 -13.89 14.22
N ALA A 61 -21.56 -13.03 14.69
CA ALA A 61 -22.62 -12.48 13.87
C ALA A 61 -21.94 -11.83 12.65
N ALA A 62 -22.33 -12.27 11.46
CA ALA A 62 -21.93 -11.62 10.23
C ALA A 62 -22.48 -10.20 10.26
N SER A 63 -21.66 -9.21 10.65
CA SER A 63 -21.97 -7.81 10.41
C SER A 63 -22.15 -7.65 8.91
N ALA A 64 -23.37 -7.31 8.50
CA ALA A 64 -23.62 -6.88 7.15
C ALA A 64 -22.68 -5.71 6.87
N THR A 65 -21.74 -5.91 5.96
CA THR A 65 -20.87 -4.84 5.48
C THR A 65 -21.73 -3.91 4.65
N VAL A 66 -22.29 -2.88 5.29
CA VAL A 66 -22.88 -1.75 4.57
C VAL A 66 -21.76 -1.17 3.70
N SER A 67 -22.00 -1.10 2.40
CA SER A 67 -21.02 -0.50 1.49
C SER A 67 -20.83 0.95 1.88
N ALA A 68 -19.60 1.47 1.85
CA ALA A 68 -19.34 2.89 2.13
C ALA A 68 -20.18 3.82 1.23
N SER A 69 -20.64 3.33 0.07
CA SER A 69 -21.55 4.02 -0.84
C SER A 69 -23.01 4.15 -0.35
N GLU A 70 -23.41 3.35 0.63
CA GLU A 70 -24.77 3.33 1.22
C GLU A 70 -24.88 4.24 2.47
N LEU A 71 -23.76 4.74 2.99
CA LEU A 71 -23.74 5.70 4.09
C LEU A 71 -24.22 7.10 3.63
N PRO A 72 -24.96 7.85 4.47
CA PRO A 72 -25.34 9.23 4.18
C PRO A 72 -24.10 10.13 4.10
N THR A 73 -24.21 11.27 3.42
CA THR A 73 -23.11 12.24 3.36
C THR A 73 -22.90 12.90 4.73
N CYS A 74 -21.65 13.06 5.18
CA CYS A 74 -21.36 13.69 6.48
C CYS A 74 -21.85 15.14 6.57
N GLU A 75 -21.97 15.85 5.44
CA GLU A 75 -22.57 17.19 5.38
C GLU A 75 -24.06 17.19 5.81
N SER A 76 -24.75 16.07 5.64
CA SER A 76 -26.18 15.92 5.97
C SER A 76 -26.45 15.42 7.38
N VAL A 77 -25.39 15.15 8.16
CA VAL A 77 -25.50 14.58 9.51
C VAL A 77 -24.94 15.60 10.51
N GLU A 78 -25.75 15.98 11.50
CA GLU A 78 -25.30 16.85 12.58
C GLU A 78 -24.47 16.02 13.57
N ALA A 79 -23.20 16.42 13.79
CA ALA A 79 -22.24 15.72 14.64
C ALA A 79 -22.17 14.19 14.37
N PRO A 80 -21.79 13.77 13.15
CA PRO A 80 -21.76 12.36 12.81
C PRO A 80 -20.81 11.59 13.73
N GLU A 81 -21.26 10.40 14.15
CA GLU A 81 -20.38 9.42 14.78
C GLU A 81 -19.39 8.86 13.74
N PRO A 82 -18.15 8.53 14.14
CA PRO A 82 -17.18 7.91 13.23
C PRO A 82 -17.76 6.69 12.49
N GLY A 83 -17.58 6.64 11.17
CA GLY A 83 -18.07 5.54 10.33
C GLY A 83 -19.58 5.54 10.05
N SER A 84 -20.35 6.51 10.57
CA SER A 84 -21.81 6.60 10.34
C SER A 84 -22.19 7.35 9.06
N CYS A 85 -21.23 8.02 8.41
CA CYS A 85 -21.42 8.81 7.21
C CYS A 85 -20.18 8.73 6.30
N ARG A 86 -20.36 9.05 5.02
CA ARG A 86 -19.27 9.23 4.06
C ARG A 86 -19.08 10.72 3.77
N PHE A 87 -17.85 11.21 3.68
CA PHE A 87 -17.66 12.51 3.06
C PHE A 87 -17.90 12.39 1.56
N GLU A 88 -18.58 13.35 0.94
CA GLU A 88 -18.63 13.48 -0.52
C GLU A 88 -17.30 14.06 -1.04
N THR A 89 -16.18 13.46 -0.60
CA THR A 89 -14.84 13.79 -1.06
C THR A 89 -14.54 12.97 -2.30
N THR A 90 -15.24 13.21 -3.40
CA THR A 90 -14.77 12.64 -4.68
C THR A 90 -13.45 13.32 -5.05
N GLY A 91 -12.36 12.55 -5.09
CA GLY A 91 -11.10 12.98 -5.72
C GLY A 91 -9.99 13.51 -4.81
N PHE A 92 -10.12 13.45 -3.49
CA PHE A 92 -9.04 13.88 -2.56
C PHE A 92 -8.27 12.74 -1.88
N TYR A 93 -8.54 11.48 -2.25
CA TYR A 93 -7.78 10.33 -1.73
C TYR A 93 -6.43 10.13 -2.41
N THR A 94 -6.02 11.02 -3.32
CA THR A 94 -4.74 10.91 -4.06
C THR A 94 -4.56 9.50 -4.64
N THR A 95 -3.37 8.91 -4.50
CA THR A 95 -3.07 7.53 -4.91
C THR A 95 -3.67 6.47 -3.97
N LYS A 96 -4.51 6.83 -2.99
CA LYS A 96 -5.25 5.91 -2.12
C LYS A 96 -6.72 5.73 -2.53
N GLU A 97 -7.16 6.42 -3.58
CA GLU A 97 -8.50 6.24 -4.15
C GLU A 97 -8.76 4.76 -4.45
N PRO A 98 -9.81 4.14 -3.86
CA PRO A 98 -10.19 2.77 -4.17
C PRO A 98 -10.51 2.59 -5.65
N TYR A 99 -10.19 1.42 -6.19
CA TYR A 99 -10.43 1.17 -7.59
C TYR A 99 -11.94 1.07 -7.87
N SER A 100 -12.42 1.90 -8.80
CA SER A 100 -13.78 1.81 -9.33
C SER A 100 -13.75 1.58 -10.85
N PRO A 101 -14.41 0.52 -11.36
CA PRO A 101 -14.47 0.28 -12.80
C PRO A 101 -15.24 1.40 -13.49
N ARG A 102 -14.63 2.06 -14.48
CA ARG A 102 -15.24 3.19 -15.20
C ARG A 102 -15.92 2.83 -16.52
N GLN A 103 -15.63 1.65 -17.04
CA GLN A 103 -16.08 1.20 -18.36
C GLN A 103 -16.86 -0.11 -18.18
N MET A 104 -18.05 -0.16 -18.75
CA MET A 104 -18.83 -1.38 -18.88
C MET A 104 -18.26 -2.27 -19.99
N PRO A 105 -18.53 -3.58 -19.98
CA PRO A 105 -18.12 -4.48 -21.07
C PRO A 105 -18.57 -4.01 -22.46
N ASP A 106 -19.78 -3.44 -22.54
CA ASP A 106 -20.38 -2.94 -23.78
C ASP A 106 -19.75 -1.61 -24.27
N ASP A 107 -18.93 -0.95 -23.45
CA ASP A 107 -18.23 0.29 -23.81
C ASP A 107 -16.92 0.03 -24.59
N VAL A 108 -16.55 -1.23 -24.81
CA VAL A 108 -15.29 -1.61 -25.47
C VAL A 108 -15.55 -1.90 -26.95
N ASP A 109 -14.84 -1.18 -27.82
CA ASP A 109 -14.89 -1.41 -29.27
C ASP A 109 -14.48 -2.85 -29.63
N ALA A 110 -15.26 -3.48 -30.49
CA ALA A 110 -14.92 -4.78 -31.04
C ALA A 110 -13.65 -4.70 -31.91
N PRO A 111 -12.85 -5.79 -31.99
CA PRO A 111 -11.76 -5.87 -32.95
C PRO A 111 -12.24 -5.60 -34.39
N PRO A 112 -11.44 -4.95 -35.24
CA PRO A 112 -11.80 -4.73 -36.64
C PRO A 112 -12.13 -6.03 -37.37
N ALA A 113 -13.01 -5.96 -38.36
CA ALA A 113 -13.40 -7.13 -39.15
C ALA A 113 -12.15 -7.86 -39.72
N GLY A 114 -12.06 -9.17 -39.45
CA GLY A 114 -10.93 -10.01 -39.85
C GLY A 114 -9.77 -10.08 -38.85
N PHE A 115 -9.85 -9.37 -37.73
CA PHE A 115 -8.86 -9.42 -36.65
C PHE A 115 -9.44 -10.06 -35.39
N SER A 116 -8.59 -10.75 -34.64
CA SER A 116 -8.89 -11.28 -33.31
C SER A 116 -7.77 -10.94 -32.34
N ILE A 117 -8.10 -10.88 -31.06
CA ILE A 117 -7.10 -10.73 -30.00
C ILE A 117 -6.41 -12.08 -29.84
N VAL A 118 -5.08 -12.09 -29.90
CA VAL A 118 -4.25 -13.30 -29.76
C VAL A 118 -3.45 -13.32 -28.47
N MET A 119 -3.28 -12.17 -27.81
CA MET A 119 -2.52 -12.03 -26.57
C MET A 119 -3.01 -10.79 -25.80
N ILE A 120 -2.96 -10.86 -24.48
CA ILE A 120 -3.09 -9.72 -23.57
C ILE A 120 -1.83 -9.68 -22.71
N GLN A 121 -1.25 -8.49 -22.55
CA GLN A 121 -0.30 -8.20 -21.49
C GLN A 121 -0.96 -7.21 -20.53
N HIS A 122 -0.95 -7.55 -19.25
CA HIS A 122 -1.61 -6.77 -18.21
C HIS A 122 -0.62 -6.42 -17.12
N VAL A 123 -0.58 -5.14 -16.75
CA VAL A 123 0.11 -4.66 -15.57
C VAL A 123 -0.91 -3.91 -14.71
N ALA A 124 -0.96 -4.27 -13.43
CA ALA A 124 -1.77 -3.59 -12.44
C ALA A 124 -0.93 -3.26 -11.22
N ARG A 125 -1.29 -2.16 -10.56
CA ARG A 125 -0.85 -1.92 -9.20
C ARG A 125 -1.54 -2.94 -8.27
N HIS A 126 -0.93 -3.19 -7.11
CA HIS A 126 -1.60 -3.89 -6.01
C HIS A 126 -2.96 -3.24 -5.68
N GLY A 127 -3.88 -4.04 -5.12
CA GLY A 127 -5.18 -3.56 -4.64
C GLY A 127 -5.07 -2.68 -3.39
N SER A 128 -6.22 -2.19 -2.92
CA SER A 128 -6.38 -1.45 -1.66
C SER A 128 -5.73 -2.20 -0.49
N ARG A 129 -4.95 -1.50 0.33
CA ARG A 129 -4.10 -2.10 1.38
C ARG A 129 -4.20 -1.35 2.71
N ALA A 130 -3.82 -2.04 3.79
CA ALA A 130 -3.57 -1.47 5.11
C ALA A 130 -2.37 -0.48 5.10
N LEU A 131 -2.17 0.28 6.17
CA LEU A 131 -0.99 1.16 6.38
C LEU A 131 0.32 0.41 6.15
N SER A 132 1.36 1.11 5.71
CA SER A 132 2.63 0.48 5.29
C SER A 132 3.40 -0.14 6.47
N SER A 133 3.33 0.55 7.61
CA SER A 133 4.01 0.29 8.87
C SER A 133 3.15 0.86 9.99
N ALA A 134 3.48 0.52 11.23
CA ALA A 134 2.83 1.04 12.43
C ALA A 134 3.32 2.44 12.84
N ALA A 135 3.93 3.19 11.92
CA ALA A 135 4.54 4.48 12.25
C ALA A 135 3.50 5.60 12.34
N ASP A 136 2.70 5.77 11.28
CA ASP A 136 1.74 6.89 11.18
C ASP A 136 0.68 6.86 12.29
N ASP A 137 0.11 5.68 12.57
CA ASP A 137 -0.94 5.53 13.57
C ASP A 137 -0.41 5.56 15.02
N ASP A 138 0.80 5.05 15.26
CA ASP A 138 1.50 5.24 16.54
C ASP A 138 1.79 6.72 16.81
N LEU A 139 2.39 7.45 15.85
CA LEU A 139 2.71 8.87 15.99
C LEU A 139 1.46 9.72 16.26
N LEU A 140 0.36 9.44 15.52
CA LEU A 140 -0.90 10.14 15.74
C LEU A 140 -1.51 9.82 17.11
N PHE A 141 -1.40 8.56 17.57
CA PHE A 141 -1.85 8.16 18.90
C PHE A 141 -1.03 8.80 20.03
N GLN A 142 0.28 8.95 19.85
CA GLN A 142 1.16 9.68 20.77
C GLN A 142 0.78 11.15 20.86
N LEU A 143 0.58 11.83 19.72
CA LEU A 143 0.15 13.22 19.66
C LEU A 143 -1.22 13.40 20.35
N TRP A 144 -2.18 12.54 20.05
CA TRP A 144 -3.50 12.56 20.66
C TRP A 144 -3.42 12.36 22.18
N THR A 145 -2.59 11.42 22.65
CA THR A 145 -2.37 11.16 24.07
C THR A 145 -1.74 12.37 24.78
N GLN A 146 -0.81 13.07 24.13
CA GLN A 146 -0.23 14.30 24.66
C GLN A 146 -1.28 15.41 24.79
N ALA A 147 -2.07 15.64 23.73
CA ALA A 147 -3.15 16.64 23.77
C ALA A 147 -4.18 16.34 24.86
N ARG A 148 -4.57 15.07 25.03
CA ARG A 148 -5.46 14.64 26.11
C ARG A 148 -4.89 14.95 27.50
N THR A 149 -3.60 14.69 27.69
CA THR A 149 -2.91 14.92 28.98
C THR A 149 -2.88 16.40 29.35
N GLU A 150 -2.83 17.26 28.34
CA GLU A 150 -2.85 18.71 28.50
C GLU A 150 -4.27 19.32 28.47
N GLU A 151 -5.31 18.48 28.46
CA GLU A 151 -6.71 18.91 28.35
C GLU A 151 -6.96 19.79 27.12
N ALA A 152 -6.28 19.48 26.02
CA ALA A 152 -6.23 20.27 24.79
C ALA A 152 -6.95 19.61 23.60
N LEU A 153 -7.87 18.67 23.85
CA LEU A 153 -8.72 18.08 22.83
C LEU A 153 -9.99 18.92 22.64
N THR A 154 -10.39 19.14 21.39
CA THR A 154 -11.73 19.64 21.09
C THR A 154 -12.76 18.52 21.30
N PRO A 155 -14.08 18.81 21.29
CA PRO A 155 -15.10 17.76 21.30
C PRO A 155 -15.00 16.76 20.13
N LEU A 156 -14.42 17.16 18.98
CA LEU A 156 -14.13 16.23 17.88
C LEU A 156 -12.86 15.42 18.16
N GLY A 157 -11.81 16.04 18.72
CA GLY A 157 -10.59 15.34 19.14
C GLY A 157 -10.84 14.25 20.18
N GLU A 158 -11.78 14.46 21.10
CA GLU A 158 -12.21 13.42 22.05
C GLU A 158 -12.83 12.20 21.35
N ARG A 159 -13.60 12.42 20.28
CA ARG A 159 -14.18 11.32 19.47
C ARG A 159 -13.14 10.58 18.64
N LEU A 160 -11.98 11.18 18.37
CA LEU A 160 -10.92 10.55 17.58
C LEU A 160 -10.22 9.40 18.34
N GLY A 161 -10.13 9.48 19.68
CA GLY A 161 -9.41 8.48 20.49
C GLY A 161 -9.83 7.03 20.23
N PRO A 162 -11.12 6.67 20.41
CA PRO A 162 -11.61 5.33 20.12
C PRO A 162 -11.40 4.89 18.67
N VAL A 163 -11.44 5.84 17.71
CA VAL A 163 -11.19 5.55 16.29
C VAL A 163 -9.72 5.18 16.06
N LEU A 164 -8.78 5.87 16.71
CA LEU A 164 -7.35 5.53 16.62
C LEU A 164 -7.08 4.15 17.21
N GLU A 165 -7.70 3.82 18.34
CA GLU A 165 -7.60 2.49 18.94
C GLU A 165 -8.12 1.40 17.99
N ASP A 166 -9.24 1.65 17.30
CA ASP A 166 -9.77 0.74 16.29
C ASP A 166 -8.87 0.62 15.07
N ILE A 167 -8.28 1.73 14.59
CA ILE A 167 -7.31 1.72 13.48
C ILE A 167 -6.10 0.86 13.85
N LEU A 168 -5.49 1.09 15.01
CA LEU A 168 -4.34 0.31 15.50
C LEU A 168 -4.68 -1.18 15.60
N ARG A 169 -5.85 -1.51 16.15
CA ARG A 169 -6.33 -2.89 16.28
C ARG A 169 -6.52 -3.55 14.91
N VAL A 170 -7.25 -2.90 14.00
CA VAL A 170 -7.51 -3.45 12.65
C VAL A 170 -6.23 -3.64 11.87
N HIS A 171 -5.27 -2.70 11.95
CA HIS A 171 -3.98 -2.87 11.29
C HIS A 171 -3.14 -3.98 11.91
N GLY A 172 -3.20 -4.17 13.24
CA GLY A 172 -2.60 -5.32 13.91
C GLY A 172 -3.21 -6.67 13.49
N GLU A 173 -4.52 -6.71 13.21
CA GLU A 173 -5.24 -7.92 12.77
C GLU A 173 -5.02 -8.24 11.27
N VAL A 174 -5.14 -7.24 10.40
CA VAL A 174 -4.96 -7.39 8.95
C VAL A 174 -3.48 -7.56 8.57
N GLY A 175 -2.60 -6.92 9.33
CA GLY A 175 -1.18 -6.83 9.05
C GLY A 175 -0.82 -5.59 8.23
N TYR A 176 0.15 -4.84 8.73
CA TYR A 176 0.71 -3.69 8.02
C TYR A 176 1.32 -4.11 6.67
N GLY A 177 1.06 -3.32 5.65
CA GLY A 177 1.55 -3.49 4.29
C GLY A 177 0.71 -4.45 3.43
N GLN A 178 -0.15 -5.27 4.04
CA GLN A 178 -0.92 -6.30 3.35
C GLN A 178 -2.15 -5.76 2.63
N ILE A 179 -2.59 -6.47 1.59
CA ILE A 179 -3.81 -6.09 0.89
C ILE A 179 -5.04 -6.35 1.78
N SER A 180 -6.00 -5.44 1.68
CA SER A 180 -7.29 -5.59 2.35
C SER A 180 -8.20 -6.53 1.56
N ARG A 181 -9.31 -6.99 2.17
CA ARG A 181 -10.36 -7.71 1.45
C ARG A 181 -10.92 -6.91 0.26
N LEU A 182 -11.00 -5.59 0.38
CA LEU A 182 -11.37 -4.72 -0.73
C LEU A 182 -10.35 -4.85 -1.88
N GLY A 183 -9.06 -4.83 -1.57
CA GLY A 183 -7.98 -5.00 -2.55
C GLY A 183 -8.04 -6.33 -3.29
N GLU A 184 -8.39 -7.42 -2.60
CA GLU A 184 -8.62 -8.71 -3.25
C GLU A 184 -9.79 -8.64 -4.25
N LEU A 185 -10.93 -8.07 -3.83
CA LEU A 185 -12.13 -7.94 -4.66
C LEU A 185 -11.90 -7.04 -5.88
N GLU A 186 -11.08 -6.00 -5.75
CA GLU A 186 -10.67 -5.15 -6.87
C GLU A 186 -9.93 -5.95 -7.94
N GLN A 187 -9.01 -6.84 -7.54
CA GLN A 187 -8.24 -7.69 -8.45
C GLN A 187 -9.10 -8.78 -9.08
N GLU A 188 -9.89 -9.49 -8.27
CA GLU A 188 -10.82 -10.52 -8.74
C GLU A 188 -11.83 -9.94 -9.74
N GLY A 189 -12.40 -8.78 -9.42
CA GLY A 189 -13.33 -8.08 -10.31
C GLY A 189 -12.65 -7.60 -11.59
N THR A 190 -11.38 -7.19 -11.52
CA THR A 190 -10.61 -6.80 -12.72
C THR A 190 -10.37 -7.99 -13.64
N ALA A 191 -9.99 -9.15 -13.08
CA ALA A 191 -9.87 -10.39 -13.83
C ALA A 191 -11.19 -10.81 -14.49
N ALA A 192 -12.29 -10.80 -13.73
CA ALA A 192 -13.61 -11.15 -14.26
C ALA A 192 -14.03 -10.25 -15.43
N ARG A 193 -13.81 -8.92 -15.31
CA ARG A 193 -14.09 -7.98 -16.40
C ARG A 193 -13.17 -8.19 -17.60
N MET A 194 -11.91 -8.57 -17.40
CA MET A 194 -11.00 -8.90 -18.50
C MET A 194 -11.54 -10.06 -19.33
N VAL A 195 -12.02 -11.12 -18.68
CA VAL A 195 -12.63 -12.27 -19.37
C VAL A 195 -13.88 -11.83 -20.15
N GLN A 196 -14.77 -11.06 -19.52
CA GLN A 196 -16.00 -10.57 -20.16
C GLN A 196 -15.75 -9.72 -21.41
N ARG A 197 -14.69 -8.88 -21.39
CA ARG A 197 -14.34 -8.01 -22.52
C ARG A 197 -13.71 -8.73 -23.70
N HIS A 198 -13.24 -9.96 -23.49
CA HIS A 198 -12.48 -10.70 -24.49
C HIS A 198 -13.10 -12.09 -24.72
N PRO A 199 -14.36 -12.14 -25.18
CA PRO A 199 -15.06 -13.40 -25.39
C PRO A 199 -14.28 -14.30 -26.37
N GLY A 200 -14.12 -15.57 -25.99
CA GLY A 200 -13.42 -16.58 -26.78
C GLY A 200 -11.89 -16.58 -26.67
N LEU A 201 -11.24 -15.52 -26.16
CA LEU A 201 -9.78 -15.52 -25.98
C LEU A 201 -9.36 -16.61 -24.99
N PHE A 202 -9.95 -16.60 -23.79
CA PHE A 202 -9.58 -17.52 -22.72
C PHE A 202 -10.02 -18.95 -23.01
N ASP A 203 -11.16 -19.15 -23.67
CA ASP A 203 -11.56 -20.47 -24.16
C ASP A 203 -10.55 -21.03 -25.15
N ALA A 204 -10.01 -20.18 -26.03
CA ALA A 204 -9.00 -20.59 -26.99
C ALA A 204 -7.63 -20.86 -26.33
N ILE A 205 -7.28 -20.14 -25.26
CA ILE A 205 -6.11 -20.44 -24.42
C ILE A 205 -6.26 -21.84 -23.82
N VAL A 206 -7.42 -22.13 -23.19
CA VAL A 206 -7.72 -23.44 -22.62
C VAL A 206 -7.66 -24.55 -23.69
N ALA A 207 -8.29 -24.33 -24.84
CA ALA A 207 -8.32 -25.32 -25.92
C ALA A 207 -6.94 -25.62 -26.51
N ARG A 208 -6.02 -24.64 -26.53
CA ARG A 208 -4.63 -24.82 -27.00
C ARG A 208 -3.69 -25.32 -25.91
N GLY A 209 -4.05 -25.18 -24.65
CA GLY A 209 -3.17 -25.44 -23.52
C GLY A 209 -2.05 -24.40 -23.39
N ASP A 210 -2.32 -23.16 -23.79
CA ASP A 210 -1.33 -22.08 -23.67
C ASP A 210 -1.18 -21.68 -22.19
N ARG A 211 0.06 -21.53 -21.72
CA ARG A 211 0.35 -21.13 -20.34
C ARG A 211 0.28 -19.61 -20.18
N ILE A 212 -0.13 -19.15 -19.00
CA ILE A 212 -0.20 -17.73 -18.64
C ILE A 212 0.82 -17.45 -17.54
N ASP A 213 1.82 -16.64 -17.87
CA ASP A 213 2.81 -16.19 -16.90
C ASP A 213 2.22 -15.16 -15.92
N VAL A 214 2.58 -15.27 -14.65
CA VAL A 214 2.17 -14.36 -13.58
C VAL A 214 3.42 -13.77 -12.95
N LEU A 215 3.60 -12.46 -13.08
CA LEU A 215 4.79 -11.76 -12.59
C LEU A 215 4.41 -10.75 -11.50
N HIS A 216 5.27 -10.60 -10.49
CA HIS A 216 5.11 -9.58 -9.44
C HIS A 216 6.44 -8.90 -9.12
N SER A 217 6.38 -7.79 -8.37
CA SER A 217 7.57 -6.98 -8.05
C SER A 217 8.51 -7.60 -7.00
N GLY A 218 8.19 -8.78 -6.47
CA GLY A 218 8.86 -9.34 -5.29
C GLY A 218 8.43 -8.69 -3.96
N ARG A 219 7.30 -7.96 -3.94
CA ARG A 219 6.69 -7.41 -2.71
C ARG A 219 5.42 -8.19 -2.39
N ASP A 220 5.22 -8.55 -1.13
CA ASP A 220 4.12 -9.40 -0.66
C ASP A 220 2.76 -8.91 -1.18
N ARG A 221 2.39 -7.65 -0.93
CA ARG A 221 1.15 -7.05 -1.46
C ARG A 221 0.94 -7.15 -2.97
N ALA A 222 2.03 -7.17 -3.75
CA ALA A 222 1.95 -7.30 -5.21
C ALA A 222 1.76 -8.77 -5.61
N ASP A 223 2.41 -9.69 -4.90
CA ASP A 223 2.20 -11.13 -5.04
C ASP A 223 0.76 -11.52 -4.65
N GLU A 224 0.30 -11.09 -3.48
CA GLU A 224 -1.07 -11.33 -2.99
C GLU A 224 -2.13 -10.77 -3.95
N SER A 225 -1.87 -9.60 -4.54
CA SER A 225 -2.76 -9.04 -5.57
C SER A 225 -2.77 -9.90 -6.83
N GLY A 226 -1.61 -10.43 -7.24
CA GLY A 226 -1.50 -11.39 -8.33
C GLY A 226 -2.28 -12.67 -8.05
N VAL A 227 -2.17 -13.21 -6.84
CA VAL A 227 -2.94 -14.38 -6.39
C VAL A 227 -4.45 -14.10 -6.47
N ALA A 228 -4.92 -12.94 -5.98
CA ALA A 228 -6.32 -12.56 -6.06
C ALA A 228 -6.80 -12.40 -7.53
N PHE A 229 -5.97 -11.82 -8.39
CA PHE A 229 -6.28 -11.69 -9.82
C PHE A 229 -6.40 -13.06 -10.50
N VAL A 230 -5.45 -13.96 -10.27
CA VAL A 230 -5.44 -15.35 -10.79
C VAL A 230 -6.65 -16.13 -10.28
N ARG A 231 -7.02 -15.96 -9.00
CA ARG A 231 -8.25 -16.53 -8.42
C ARG A 231 -9.50 -16.05 -9.18
N GLY A 232 -9.57 -14.76 -9.51
CA GLY A 232 -10.65 -14.20 -10.33
C GLY A 232 -10.70 -14.78 -11.75
N LEU A 233 -9.54 -14.97 -12.39
CA LEU A 233 -9.45 -15.61 -13.72
C LEU A 233 -9.94 -17.06 -13.69
N ALA A 234 -9.44 -17.85 -12.75
CA ALA A 234 -9.81 -19.26 -12.61
C ALA A 234 -11.31 -19.43 -12.27
N ALA A 235 -11.88 -18.52 -11.48
CA ALA A 235 -13.31 -18.52 -11.20
C ALA A 235 -14.17 -18.18 -12.44
N ALA A 236 -13.65 -17.35 -13.34
CA ALA A 236 -14.37 -16.90 -14.54
C ALA A 236 -14.26 -17.89 -15.72
N VAL A 237 -13.21 -18.70 -15.79
CA VAL A 237 -12.92 -19.59 -16.93
C VAL A 237 -12.59 -21.01 -16.44
N PRO A 238 -13.50 -21.99 -16.60
CA PRO A 238 -13.25 -23.37 -16.21
C PRO A 238 -12.02 -23.97 -16.91
N GLY A 239 -11.15 -24.65 -16.14
CA GLY A 239 -9.95 -25.33 -16.64
C GLY A 239 -8.74 -24.42 -16.88
N LEU A 240 -8.87 -23.11 -16.67
CA LEU A 240 -7.76 -22.17 -16.79
C LEU A 240 -6.74 -22.30 -15.63
N ASP A 241 -7.18 -22.79 -14.47
CA ASP A 241 -6.34 -23.03 -13.29
C ASP A 241 -5.11 -23.89 -13.58
N ALA A 242 -5.24 -24.90 -14.45
CA ALA A 242 -4.14 -25.77 -14.86
C ALA A 242 -3.10 -25.09 -15.77
N LEU A 243 -3.39 -23.88 -16.26
CA LEU A 243 -2.57 -23.15 -17.22
C LEU A 243 -1.93 -21.88 -16.63
N LEU A 244 -2.21 -21.56 -15.37
CA LEU A 244 -1.69 -20.39 -14.67
C LEU A 244 -0.35 -20.74 -14.02
N GLU A 245 0.71 -20.00 -14.34
CA GLU A 245 1.99 -20.15 -13.67
C GLU A 245 1.93 -19.65 -12.22
N PRO A 246 2.74 -20.24 -11.31
CA PRO A 246 3.02 -19.60 -10.03
C PRO A 246 3.57 -18.18 -10.23
N GLY A 247 3.26 -17.29 -9.28
CA GLY A 247 3.82 -15.94 -9.28
C GLY A 247 5.35 -15.96 -9.27
N GLU A 248 5.97 -15.25 -10.21
CA GLU A 248 7.43 -15.09 -10.28
C GLU A 248 7.83 -13.64 -10.02
N ALA A 249 8.80 -13.46 -9.12
CA ALA A 249 9.34 -12.14 -8.81
C ALA A 249 10.23 -11.62 -9.95
N ALA A 250 9.84 -10.50 -10.54
CA ALA A 250 10.56 -9.83 -11.63
C ALA A 250 10.94 -8.36 -11.24
N PRO A 251 11.77 -8.14 -10.21
CA PRO A 251 12.03 -6.80 -9.66
C PRO A 251 12.73 -5.86 -10.64
N THR A 252 13.53 -6.37 -11.59
CA THR A 252 14.16 -5.55 -12.63
C THR A 252 13.15 -4.95 -13.62
N THR A 253 11.93 -5.51 -13.69
CA THR A 253 10.87 -5.04 -14.59
C THR A 253 9.71 -4.40 -13.83
N LEU A 254 9.44 -4.84 -12.60
CA LEU A 254 8.27 -4.43 -11.80
C LEU A 254 8.64 -3.68 -10.52
N TYR A 255 9.93 -3.50 -10.25
CA TYR A 255 10.47 -2.74 -9.11
C TYR A 255 11.76 -1.97 -9.47
N PHE A 256 11.91 -1.62 -10.75
CA PHE A 256 13.13 -1.03 -11.33
C PHE A 256 13.54 0.31 -10.70
N ASN A 257 12.64 0.97 -9.99
CA ASN A 257 12.93 2.20 -9.25
C ASN A 257 13.76 1.95 -7.98
N SER A 258 13.94 0.70 -7.55
CA SER A 258 14.69 0.35 -6.34
C SER A 258 15.40 -1.01 -6.42
N ALA A 259 15.33 -1.69 -7.56
CA ALA A 259 16.12 -2.89 -7.84
C ALA A 259 17.58 -2.52 -8.17
N GLU A 260 18.43 -3.55 -8.30
CA GLU A 260 19.77 -3.38 -8.87
C GLU A 260 19.68 -2.68 -10.24
N GLY A 261 20.55 -1.70 -10.48
CA GLY A 261 20.49 -0.84 -11.68
C GLY A 261 19.67 0.44 -11.51
N SER A 262 19.12 0.70 -10.32
CA SER A 262 18.37 1.93 -10.01
C SER A 262 19.23 3.08 -9.47
N GLU A 263 20.56 2.92 -9.43
CA GLU A 263 21.46 3.84 -8.73
C GLU A 263 21.38 5.28 -9.25
N ASP A 264 21.26 5.46 -10.57
CA ASP A 264 21.09 6.78 -11.18
C ASP A 264 19.76 7.45 -10.78
N TYR A 265 18.69 6.65 -10.67
CA TYR A 265 17.40 7.14 -10.18
C TYR A 265 17.48 7.51 -8.70
N GLN A 266 18.14 6.69 -7.87
CA GLN A 266 18.34 6.97 -6.45
C GLN A 266 19.17 8.25 -6.25
N ALA A 267 20.25 8.42 -7.02
CA ALA A 267 21.07 9.62 -6.99
C ALA A 267 20.29 10.88 -7.40
N TYR A 268 19.43 10.78 -8.42
CA TYR A 268 18.51 11.86 -8.79
C TYR A 268 17.51 12.17 -7.66
N SER A 269 16.85 11.13 -7.12
CA SER A 269 15.83 11.28 -6.08
C SER A 269 16.40 11.88 -4.78
N ASP A 270 17.60 11.47 -4.39
CA ASP A 270 18.23 11.88 -3.13
C ASP A 270 18.95 13.23 -3.23
N GLY A 271 19.33 13.69 -4.44
CA GLY A 271 20.31 14.76 -4.57
C GLY A 271 20.09 15.79 -5.68
N ASP A 272 19.09 15.63 -6.56
CA ASP A 272 18.85 16.62 -7.61
C ASP A 272 18.36 17.94 -7.01
N ALA A 273 19.17 18.99 -7.17
CA ALA A 273 18.91 20.30 -6.54
C ALA A 273 17.57 20.91 -6.99
N ARG A 274 17.13 20.66 -8.23
CA ARG A 274 15.86 21.18 -8.74
C ARG A 274 14.69 20.40 -8.15
N MET A 275 14.79 19.07 -8.05
CA MET A 275 13.79 18.24 -7.39
C MET A 275 13.61 18.65 -5.93
N LEU A 276 14.72 18.71 -5.17
CA LEU A 276 14.69 19.10 -3.76
C LEU A 276 14.14 20.53 -3.56
N ALA A 277 14.53 21.49 -4.41
CA ALA A 277 13.99 22.84 -4.35
C ALA A 277 12.49 22.89 -4.68
N THR A 278 12.01 22.03 -5.58
CA THR A 278 10.58 21.97 -5.95
C THR A 278 9.75 21.36 -4.82
N VAL A 279 10.19 20.26 -4.24
CA VAL A 279 9.53 19.62 -3.08
C VAL A 279 9.50 20.59 -1.90
N GLY A 280 10.65 21.19 -1.56
CA GLY A 280 10.72 22.17 -0.47
C GLY A 280 9.84 23.40 -0.71
N ALA A 281 9.63 23.82 -1.97
CA ALA A 281 8.71 24.91 -2.28
C ALA A 281 7.23 24.53 -2.10
N ILE A 282 6.86 23.25 -2.29
CA ILE A 282 5.49 22.74 -2.08
C ILE A 282 5.22 22.57 -0.57
N GLU A 283 6.13 21.93 0.15
CA GLU A 283 6.03 21.71 1.61
C GLU A 283 6.10 23.04 2.37
N GLY A 284 6.98 23.94 1.93
CA GLY A 284 7.13 25.28 2.50
C GLY A 284 6.06 26.29 2.03
N HIS A 285 5.11 25.89 1.17
CA HIS A 285 4.11 26.82 0.67
C HIS A 285 3.19 27.30 1.82
N PRO A 286 2.96 28.62 2.00
CA PRO A 286 2.20 29.13 3.14
C PRO A 286 0.80 28.52 3.27
N ASN A 287 0.14 28.24 2.14
CA ASN A 287 -1.17 27.59 2.16
C ASN A 287 -1.12 26.14 2.64
N THR A 288 -0.03 25.40 2.40
CA THR A 288 0.11 24.01 2.88
C THR A 288 0.10 24.00 4.40
N ARG A 289 0.97 24.82 5.01
CA ARG A 289 1.01 24.99 6.47
C ARG A 289 -0.30 25.53 7.04
N ALA A 290 -0.89 26.53 6.39
CA ALA A 290 -2.15 27.10 6.85
C ALA A 290 -3.30 26.07 6.85
N MET A 291 -3.35 25.18 5.85
CA MET A 291 -4.36 24.11 5.81
C MET A 291 -4.09 23.00 6.83
N ALA A 292 -2.84 22.59 7.02
CA ALA A 292 -2.45 21.65 8.07
C ALA A 292 -2.86 22.17 9.46
N HIS A 293 -2.51 23.42 9.75
CA HIS A 293 -2.87 24.09 10.99
C HIS A 293 -4.40 24.19 11.18
N LEU A 294 -5.14 24.55 10.13
CA LEU A 294 -6.61 24.63 10.17
C LEU A 294 -7.27 23.27 10.40
N MET A 295 -6.73 22.20 9.83
CA MET A 295 -7.21 20.84 10.03
C MET A 295 -6.98 20.37 11.47
N LEU A 296 -5.76 20.56 12.00
CA LEU A 296 -5.43 20.16 13.37
C LEU A 296 -6.27 20.90 14.41
N ARG A 297 -6.59 22.18 14.17
CA ARG A 297 -7.50 22.96 15.03
C ARG A 297 -8.94 22.46 15.08
N GLN A 298 -9.33 21.53 14.21
CA GLN A 298 -10.61 20.83 14.36
C GLN A 298 -10.54 19.80 15.49
N LEU A 299 -9.36 19.27 15.80
CA LEU A 299 -9.13 18.16 16.74
C LEU A 299 -8.50 18.63 18.05
N PHE A 300 -7.66 19.65 17.99
CA PHE A 300 -6.88 20.15 19.13
C PHE A 300 -7.13 21.65 19.36
N GLU A 301 -7.02 22.09 20.61
CA GLU A 301 -7.13 23.50 20.99
C GLU A 301 -6.02 24.34 20.34
N GLU A 302 -6.33 25.61 20.03
CA GLU A 302 -5.43 26.51 19.27
C GLU A 302 -4.03 26.63 19.88
N ASP A 303 -3.95 26.86 21.20
CA ASP A 303 -2.68 26.98 21.93
C ASP A 303 -1.80 25.70 21.88
N PHE A 304 -2.42 24.53 21.69
CA PHE A 304 -1.70 23.28 21.52
C PHE A 304 -1.13 23.15 20.10
N VAL A 305 -1.94 23.47 19.09
CA VAL A 305 -1.49 23.46 17.68
C VAL A 305 -0.38 24.49 17.44
N ASP A 306 -0.47 25.67 18.05
CA ASP A 306 0.58 26.70 17.97
C ASP A 306 1.91 26.23 18.56
N ARG A 307 1.87 25.50 19.67
CA ARG A 307 3.08 24.92 20.29
C ARG A 307 3.64 23.76 19.48
N LEU A 308 2.79 22.93 18.88
CA LEU A 308 3.21 21.91 17.93
C LEU A 308 3.94 22.55 16.74
N ALA A 309 3.35 23.59 16.15
CA ALA A 309 3.96 24.30 15.03
C ALA A 309 5.27 25.02 15.38
N ALA A 310 5.44 25.40 16.66
CA ALA A 310 6.68 25.94 17.18
C ALA A 310 7.75 24.88 17.50
N GLY A 311 7.47 23.59 17.27
CA GLY A 311 8.39 22.47 17.54
C GLY A 311 8.51 22.12 19.02
N THR A 312 7.47 22.39 19.82
CA THR A 312 7.48 22.08 21.26
C THR A 312 7.46 20.57 21.52
N TYR A 313 6.84 19.81 20.62
CA TYR A 313 6.67 18.37 20.73
C TYR A 313 7.56 17.65 19.73
N HIS A 314 8.00 16.45 20.12
CA HIS A 314 8.74 15.58 19.25
C HIS A 314 8.40 14.13 19.60
N PHE A 315 7.80 13.43 18.64
CA PHE A 315 7.42 12.02 18.77
C PHE A 315 8.22 11.20 17.77
N VAL A 316 8.53 9.97 18.16
CA VAL A 316 9.28 9.02 17.34
C VAL A 316 8.50 7.72 17.31
N ALA A 317 8.31 7.16 16.12
CA ALA A 317 7.57 5.93 15.98
C ALA A 317 8.35 4.76 16.62
N ALA A 318 7.62 3.87 17.31
CA ALA A 318 8.22 2.69 17.90
C ALA A 318 8.71 1.68 16.84
N ALA A 319 8.07 1.66 15.66
CA ALA A 319 8.38 0.74 14.58
C ALA A 319 9.59 1.15 13.74
N ASP A 320 9.83 2.46 13.61
CA ASP A 320 10.94 3.01 12.82
C ASP A 320 11.41 4.35 13.44
N PRO A 321 12.64 4.43 14.00
CA PRO A 321 13.14 5.67 14.60
C PRO A 321 13.40 6.80 13.59
N ASP A 322 13.43 6.49 12.30
CA ASP A 322 13.55 7.50 11.24
C ASP A 322 12.19 8.20 10.97
N ASP A 323 11.07 7.60 11.38
CA ASP A 323 9.73 8.19 11.28
C ASP A 323 9.41 9.01 12.55
N GLN A 324 9.18 10.32 12.37
CA GLN A 324 9.06 11.28 13.46
C GLN A 324 7.94 12.27 13.18
N LEU A 325 7.35 12.81 14.24
CA LEU A 325 6.38 13.91 14.18
C LEU A 325 6.91 15.06 15.04
N ALA A 326 7.23 16.18 14.40
CA ALA A 326 7.85 17.33 15.06
C ALA A 326 7.08 18.64 14.85
N ASP A 327 6.22 18.74 13.83
CA ASP A 327 5.45 19.95 13.56
C ASP A 327 4.02 19.69 13.03
N GLU A 328 3.34 20.76 12.64
CA GLU A 328 1.96 20.71 12.13
C GLU A 328 1.83 20.05 10.76
N LEU A 329 2.90 20.04 9.95
CA LEU A 329 2.89 19.37 8.64
C LEU A 329 3.06 17.86 8.81
N ASP A 330 3.93 17.43 9.74
CA ASP A 330 4.09 15.99 10.02
C ASP A 330 2.80 15.37 10.58
N ALA A 331 2.01 16.16 11.32
CA ALA A 331 0.77 15.71 11.96
C ALA A 331 -0.47 15.71 11.04
N ALA A 332 -0.40 16.35 9.88
CA ALA A 332 -1.56 16.63 9.02
C ALA A 332 -1.54 15.82 7.72
#